data_AF-A0A5C4L8F2-F1
#
_entry.id   AF-A0A5C4L8F2-F1
#
_cell.length_a   1.000
_cell.length_b   1.000
_cell.length_c   1.000
_cell.angle_alpha   90.00
_cell.angle_beta   90.00
_cell.angle_gamma   90.00
#
_symmetry.space_group_name_H-M   'P 1'
#
loop_
_entity.id
_entity.type
_entity.pdbx_description
1 polymer ?
#
loop_
_entity_poly.entity_id
_entity_poly.type
_entity_poly.pdbx_seq_one_letter_code
_entity_poly.pdbx_strand_id
1 'polypeptide(L)'
;MPVTKRQLIGALLTACHIVERDRLAAFIRDADTAFAANPFPATIAGAARQGWGMREIEYRAMEVASAGLPCLLAALARLPTSEPLRQEILRAGTHRLYLLHHGDGCQIVGAVLHGKPGQELPPFRIAPRPRGRPRRLPSTHQLDLFGMQTA
;
A
#
# COMPACT_ATOMS: atom_id res chain seq x y z
N MET A 1 -8.05 -13.74 12.95
CA MET A 1 -9.03 -13.54 11.85
C MET A 1 -8.27 -13.39 10.55
N PRO A 2 -8.78 -13.91 9.41
CA PRO A 2 -8.14 -13.70 8.12
C PRO A 2 -8.19 -12.21 7.75
N VAL A 3 -7.09 -11.70 7.19
CA VAL A 3 -7.01 -10.29 6.78
C VAL A 3 -7.97 -10.05 5.61
N THR A 4 -8.75 -8.98 5.68
CA THR A 4 -9.70 -8.61 4.62
C THR A 4 -9.08 -7.67 3.60
N LYS A 5 -9.60 -7.64 2.37
CA LYS A 5 -9.22 -6.64 1.36
C LYS A 5 -9.34 -5.21 1.89
N ARG A 6 -10.41 -4.91 2.65
CA ARG A 6 -10.64 -3.59 3.23
C ARG A 6 -9.52 -3.18 4.20
N GLN A 7 -9.08 -4.11 5.04
CA GLN A 7 -7.96 -3.88 5.96
C GLN A 7 -6.66 -3.63 5.19
N LEU A 8 -6.32 -4.47 4.21
CA LEU A 8 -5.12 -4.27 3.39
C LEU A 8 -5.13 -2.93 2.66
N ILE A 9 -6.26 -2.55 2.06
CA ILE A 9 -6.41 -1.25 1.39
C ILE A 9 -6.14 -0.11 2.38
N GLY A 10 -6.76 -0.14 3.56
CA GLY A 10 -6.57 0.89 4.58
C GLY A 10 -5.11 1.01 5.01
N ALA A 11 -4.49 -0.12 5.37
CA ALA A 11 -3.11 -0.21 5.81
C ALA A 11 -2.10 0.24 4.74
N LEU A 12 -2.37 -0.11 3.48
CA LEU A 12 -1.53 0.27 2.35
C LEU A 12 -1.60 1.77 2.06
N LEU A 13 -2.80 2.37 2.15
CA LEU A 13 -2.97 3.81 1.95
C LEU A 13 -2.28 4.66 3.04
N THR A 14 -2.09 4.10 4.24
CA THR A 14 -1.34 4.73 5.33
C THR A 14 0.19 4.50 5.25
N ALA A 15 0.65 3.55 4.42
CA ALA A 15 2.07 3.23 4.25
C ALA A 15 2.76 4.25 3.32
N CYS A 16 3.05 5.44 3.84
CA CYS A 16 3.61 6.56 3.07
C CYS A 16 4.96 6.30 2.41
N HIS A 17 5.73 5.32 2.87
CA HIS A 17 7.01 4.91 2.28
C HIS A 17 6.85 4.11 0.97
N ILE A 18 5.63 3.70 0.62
CA ILE A 18 5.31 3.03 -0.64
C ILE A 18 4.78 4.09 -1.60
N VAL A 19 5.57 4.37 -2.64
CA VAL A 19 5.28 5.43 -3.62
C VAL A 19 4.01 5.09 -4.40
N GLU A 20 3.88 3.85 -4.89
CA GLU A 20 2.76 3.41 -5.70
C GLU A 20 1.56 2.90 -4.88
N ARG A 21 1.47 3.23 -3.59
CA ARG A 21 0.44 2.68 -2.67
C ARG A 21 -1.00 2.85 -3.18
N ASP A 22 -1.33 3.98 -3.81
CA ASP A 22 -2.66 4.21 -4.37
C ASP A 22 -2.95 3.27 -5.54
N ARG A 23 -1.95 2.99 -6.39
CA ARG A 23 -2.04 2.03 -7.50
C ARG A 23 -2.25 0.60 -6.99
N LEU A 24 -1.47 0.20 -6.00
CA LEU A 24 -1.56 -1.12 -5.39
C LEU A 24 -2.91 -1.31 -4.66
N ALA A 25 -3.41 -0.26 -3.98
CA ALA A 25 -4.71 -0.27 -3.33
C ALA A 25 -5.87 -0.37 -4.33
N ALA A 26 -5.73 0.28 -5.50
CA ALA A 26 -6.68 0.14 -6.60
C ALA A 26 -6.74 -1.29 -7.13
N PHE A 27 -5.59 -1.97 -7.27
CA PHE A 27 -5.54 -3.39 -7.63
C PHE A 27 -6.32 -4.25 -6.63
N ILE A 28 -6.14 -4.05 -5.31
CA ILE A 28 -6.87 -4.83 -4.29
C ILE A 28 -8.38 -4.57 -4.34
N ARG A 29 -8.79 -3.33 -4.62
CA ARG A 29 -10.19 -2.93 -4.66
C ARG A 29 -10.94 -3.56 -5.84
N ASP A 30 -10.24 -3.87 -6.92
CA ASP A 30 -10.83 -4.52 -8.09
C ASP A 30 -11.58 -5.80 -7.69
N ALA A 31 -12.74 -6.02 -8.33
CA ALA A 31 -13.63 -7.12 -8.02
C ALA A 31 -13.01 -8.47 -8.39
N ASP A 32 -12.23 -8.53 -9.47
CA ASP A 32 -11.61 -9.75 -9.98
C ASP A 32 -10.34 -10.13 -9.21
N THR A 33 -9.83 -9.21 -8.39
CA THR A 33 -8.72 -9.51 -7.49
C THR A 33 -9.19 -10.46 -6.39
N ALA A 34 -8.52 -11.58 -6.18
CA ALA A 34 -8.83 -12.50 -5.10
C ALA A 34 -7.56 -12.90 -4.35
N PHE A 35 -7.71 -13.29 -3.08
CA PHE A 35 -6.62 -13.94 -2.36
C PHE A 35 -6.24 -15.24 -3.08
N ALA A 36 -4.94 -15.42 -3.30
CA ALA A 36 -4.39 -16.67 -3.78
C ALA A 36 -4.01 -17.56 -2.60
N ALA A 37 -3.99 -18.88 -2.81
CA ALA A 37 -3.51 -19.80 -1.80
C ALA A 37 -2.04 -19.50 -1.48
N ASN A 38 -1.73 -19.35 -0.19
CA ASN A 38 -0.36 -19.23 0.30
C ASN A 38 -0.14 -20.25 1.41
N PRO A 39 0.39 -21.46 1.11
CA PRO A 39 0.63 -22.48 2.12
C PRO A 39 1.76 -22.10 3.10
N PHE A 40 2.59 -21.12 2.74
CA PHE A 40 3.72 -20.66 3.55
C PHE A 40 3.66 -19.14 3.77
N PRO A 41 2.67 -18.66 4.55
CA PRO A 41 2.48 -17.23 4.76
C PRO A 41 3.49 -16.63 5.73
N ALA A 42 4.09 -17.42 6.62
CA ALA A 42 5.12 -16.95 7.54
C ALA A 42 6.49 -16.89 6.86
N THR A 43 7.20 -15.80 7.08
CA THR A 43 8.58 -15.62 6.62
C THR A 43 9.35 -14.72 7.60
N ILE A 44 10.63 -14.50 7.33
CA ILE A 44 11.45 -13.51 8.05
C ILE A 44 12.00 -12.48 7.07
N ALA A 45 12.28 -11.27 7.54
CA ALA A 45 12.76 -10.19 6.68
C ALA A 45 14.01 -10.55 5.88
N GLY A 46 14.93 -11.33 6.46
CA GLY A 46 16.12 -11.82 5.76
C GLY A 46 15.81 -12.71 4.56
N ALA A 47 14.93 -13.70 4.74
CA ALA A 47 14.50 -14.62 3.69
C ALA A 47 13.72 -13.87 2.59
N ALA A 48 12.82 -12.96 3.00
CA ALA A 48 12.11 -12.10 2.07
C ALA A 48 13.07 -11.21 1.27
N ARG A 49 14.07 -10.60 1.91
CA ARG A 49 15.05 -9.72 1.25
C ARG A 49 15.84 -10.48 0.19
N GLN A 50 16.33 -11.68 0.50
CA GLN A 50 17.05 -12.52 -0.46
C GLN A 50 16.15 -12.93 -1.63
N GLY A 51 14.94 -13.42 -1.34
CA GLY A 51 14.01 -13.86 -2.38
C GLY A 51 13.57 -12.73 -3.31
N TRP A 52 13.27 -11.55 -2.77
CA TRP A 52 12.89 -10.39 -3.58
C TRP A 52 14.08 -9.75 -4.29
N GLY A 53 15.28 -9.79 -3.72
CA GLY A 53 16.50 -9.34 -4.39
C GLY A 53 16.83 -10.18 -5.62
N MET A 54 16.67 -11.51 -5.53
CA MET A 54 16.80 -12.40 -6.68
C MET A 54 15.73 -12.10 -7.75
N ARG A 55 14.47 -11.92 -7.33
CA ARG A 55 13.38 -11.56 -8.25
C ARG A 55 13.58 -10.22 -8.95
N GLU A 56 14.25 -9.25 -8.33
CA GLU A 56 14.57 -7.97 -8.98
C GLU A 56 15.45 -8.18 -10.21
N ILE A 57 16.48 -9.02 -10.09
CA ILE A 57 17.38 -9.37 -11.19
C ILE A 57 16.60 -10.10 -12.29
N GLU A 58 15.78 -11.08 -11.90
CA GLU A 58 14.92 -11.84 -12.83
C GLU A 58 13.92 -10.96 -13.57
N TYR A 59 13.24 -10.05 -12.85
CA TYR A 59 12.25 -9.15 -13.44
C TYR A 59 12.89 -8.21 -14.44
N ARG A 60 14.10 -7.72 -14.14
CA ARG A 60 14.85 -6.89 -15.09
C ARG A 60 15.24 -7.70 -16.32
N ALA A 61 15.77 -8.91 -16.14
CA ALA A 61 16.21 -9.76 -17.25
C ALA A 61 15.07 -10.21 -18.17
N MET A 62 13.87 -10.41 -17.62
CA MET A 62 12.69 -10.86 -18.36
C MET A 62 11.70 -9.73 -18.72
N GLU A 63 12.08 -8.47 -18.50
CA GLU A 63 11.22 -7.32 -18.75
C GLU A 63 9.83 -7.43 -18.08
N VAL A 64 9.81 -7.91 -16.84
CA VAL A 64 8.59 -8.00 -16.03
C VAL A 64 8.27 -6.63 -15.46
N ALA A 65 7.15 -6.06 -15.88
CA ALA A 65 6.65 -4.82 -15.29
C ALA A 65 6.27 -5.04 -13.81
N SER A 66 6.80 -4.20 -12.93
CA SER A 66 6.52 -4.25 -11.49
C SER A 66 6.33 -2.86 -10.88
N ALA A 67 5.57 -2.78 -9.78
CA ALA A 67 5.34 -1.57 -9.00
C ALA A 67 5.55 -1.88 -7.51
N GLY A 68 6.23 -0.98 -6.80
CA GLY A 68 6.51 -1.11 -5.36
C GLY A 68 7.74 -1.97 -5.00
N LEU A 69 8.39 -2.62 -5.96
CA LEU A 69 9.59 -3.46 -5.70
C LEU A 69 10.76 -2.68 -5.07
N PRO A 70 11.14 -1.49 -5.56
CA PRO A 70 12.20 -0.72 -4.92
C PRO A 70 11.85 -0.34 -3.47
N CYS A 71 10.61 0.06 -3.21
CA CYS A 71 10.13 0.39 -1.87
C CYS A 71 10.16 -0.83 -0.94
N LEU A 72 9.77 -2.02 -1.44
CA LEU A 72 9.83 -3.26 -0.67
C LEU A 72 11.28 -3.60 -0.30
N LEU A 73 12.20 -3.59 -1.25
CA LEU A 73 13.61 -3.92 -1.00
C LEU A 73 14.25 -2.95 -0.01
N ALA A 74 13.97 -1.65 -0.17
CA ALA A 74 14.43 -0.63 0.77
C ALA A 74 13.85 -0.84 2.18
N ALA A 75 12.58 -1.22 2.31
CA ALA A 75 11.96 -1.50 3.60
C ALA A 75 12.57 -2.74 4.26
N LEU A 76 12.73 -3.84 3.52
CA LEU A 76 13.34 -5.08 4.02
C LEU A 76 14.80 -4.88 4.43
N ALA A 77 15.55 -4.02 3.74
CA ALA A 77 16.93 -3.71 4.09
C ALA A 77 17.08 -2.98 5.44
N ARG A 78 16.02 -2.34 5.94
CA ARG A 78 16.00 -1.64 7.24
C ARG A 78 15.56 -2.52 8.40
N LEU A 79 15.04 -3.72 8.13
CA LEU A 79 14.55 -4.62 9.18
C LEU A 79 15.67 -5.56 9.68
N PRO A 80 15.64 -5.97 10.95
CA PRO A 80 16.46 -7.09 11.43
C PRO A 80 16.21 -8.35 10.61
N THR A 81 17.26 -9.11 10.29
CA THR A 81 17.15 -10.33 9.46
C THR A 81 16.14 -11.34 10.00
N SER A 82 16.02 -11.46 11.33
CA SER A 82 15.11 -12.36 12.03
C SER A 82 13.70 -11.80 12.25
N GLU A 83 13.41 -10.58 11.79
CA GLU A 83 12.11 -9.94 11.98
C GLU A 83 11.00 -10.80 11.35
N PRO A 84 10.00 -11.26 12.13
CA PRO A 84 8.91 -12.10 11.63
C PRO A 84 7.95 -11.30 10.73
N LEU A 85 7.63 -11.85 9.57
CA LEU A 85 6.70 -11.25 8.62
C LEU A 85 5.64 -12.26 8.18
N ARG A 86 4.48 -11.76 7.77
CA ARG A 86 3.47 -12.51 7.05
C ARG A 86 3.34 -12.00 5.62
N GLN A 87 3.16 -12.92 4.69
CA GLN A 87 2.96 -12.66 3.27
C GLN A 87 1.53 -12.99 2.85
N GLU A 88 0.86 -12.00 2.28
CA GLU A 88 -0.42 -12.16 1.61
C GLU A 88 -0.22 -12.09 0.10
N ILE A 89 -0.93 -12.93 -0.65
CA ILE A 89 -0.86 -12.98 -2.11
C ILE A 89 -2.26 -12.72 -2.66
N LEU A 90 -2.39 -11.73 -3.54
CA LEU A 90 -3.59 -11.48 -4.32
C LEU A 90 -3.29 -11.64 -5.80
N ARG A 91 -4.30 -12.07 -6.56
CA ARG A 91 -4.19 -12.27 -8.01
C ARG A 91 -5.42 -11.75 -8.73
N ALA A 92 -5.22 -11.20 -9.93
CA ALA A 92 -6.26 -10.89 -10.90
C ALA A 92 -5.71 -11.22 -12.29
N GLY A 93 -6.32 -12.17 -12.99
CA GLY A 93 -5.80 -12.67 -14.25
C GLY A 93 -4.34 -13.14 -14.14
N THR A 94 -3.46 -12.49 -14.91
CA THR A 94 -2.02 -12.78 -14.96
C THR A 94 -1.19 -11.97 -13.97
N HIS A 95 -1.78 -10.98 -13.31
CA HIS A 95 -1.10 -10.09 -12.37
C HIS A 95 -1.18 -10.64 -10.95
N ARG A 96 -0.10 -10.43 -10.20
CA ARG A 96 0.03 -10.85 -8.81
C ARG A 96 0.52 -9.71 -7.95
N LEU A 97 -0.10 -9.55 -6.79
CA LEU A 97 0.28 -8.63 -5.75
C LEU A 97 0.71 -9.41 -4.52
N TYR A 98 1.91 -9.16 -4.04
CA TYR A 98 2.43 -9.68 -2.78
C TYR A 98 2.46 -8.54 -1.78
N LEU A 99 2.00 -8.77 -0.55
CA LEU A 99 2.13 -7.82 0.57
C LEU A 99 2.82 -8.49 1.73
N LEU A 100 3.78 -7.79 2.34
CA LEU A 100 4.42 -8.19 3.60
C LEU A 100 3.97 -7.28 4.74
N HIS A 101 3.67 -7.86 5.89
CA HIS A 101 3.26 -7.14 7.09
C HIS A 101 3.67 -7.87 8.38
N HIS A 102 3.68 -7.19 9.53
CA HIS A 102 4.07 -7.77 10.85
C HIS A 102 3.01 -8.69 11.48
N GLY A 103 2.20 -9.35 10.66
CA GLY A 103 1.20 -10.34 11.10
C GLY A 103 -0.17 -9.82 11.51
N ASP A 104 -0.29 -8.54 11.87
CA ASP A 104 -1.56 -7.89 12.24
C ASP A 104 -2.46 -7.50 11.04
N GLY A 105 -1.88 -7.47 9.83
CA GLY A 105 -2.55 -7.04 8.59
C GLY A 105 -2.69 -5.52 8.46
N CYS A 106 -2.17 -4.77 9.42
CA CYS A 106 -2.31 -3.32 9.54
C CYS A 106 -0.97 -2.58 9.38
N GLN A 107 0.16 -3.24 9.66
CA GLN A 107 1.49 -2.67 9.49
C GLN A 107 2.16 -3.22 8.23
N ILE A 108 1.88 -2.59 7.07
CA ILE A 108 2.49 -2.98 5.80
C ILE A 108 3.99 -2.60 5.79
N VAL A 109 4.84 -3.60 5.61
CA VAL A 109 6.28 -3.44 5.37
C VAL A 109 6.53 -3.03 3.93
N GLY A 110 5.88 -3.70 2.98
CA GLY A 110 6.01 -3.41 1.56
C GLY A 110 5.07 -4.26 0.72
N ALA A 111 4.94 -3.89 -0.54
CA ALA A 111 4.07 -4.59 -1.48
C ALA A 111 4.62 -4.50 -2.90
N VAL A 112 4.42 -5.56 -3.69
CA VAL A 112 4.88 -5.64 -5.08
C VAL A 112 3.78 -6.20 -5.95
N LEU A 113 3.34 -5.40 -6.92
CA LEU A 113 2.48 -5.83 -8.03
C LEU A 113 3.35 -6.13 -9.23
N HIS A 114 3.17 -7.28 -9.87
CA HIS A 114 3.86 -7.61 -11.12
C HIS A 114 2.96 -8.35 -12.11
N GLY A 115 3.29 -8.25 -13.39
CA GLY A 115 2.67 -9.00 -14.48
C GLY A 115 3.46 -10.25 -14.87
N LYS A 116 3.13 -10.80 -16.04
CA LYS A 116 4.00 -11.74 -16.76
C LYS A 116 5.10 -10.98 -17.53
N PRO A 117 6.17 -11.65 -17.98
CA PRO A 117 7.14 -11.08 -18.93
C PRO A 117 6.44 -10.43 -20.13
N GLY A 118 6.89 -9.23 -20.52
CA GLY A 118 6.33 -8.47 -21.65
C GLY A 118 4.91 -7.91 -21.45
N GLN A 119 4.31 -8.08 -20.26
CA GLN A 119 2.96 -7.59 -19.99
C GLN A 119 3.00 -6.34 -19.10
N GLU A 120 2.34 -5.28 -19.55
CA GLU A 120 2.17 -4.07 -18.76
C GLU A 120 1.34 -4.31 -17.50
N LEU A 121 1.59 -3.48 -16.49
CA LEU A 121 0.74 -3.42 -15.30
C LEU A 121 -0.59 -2.73 -15.63
N PRO A 122 -1.71 -3.12 -14.99
CA PRO A 122 -3.00 -2.55 -15.33
C PRO A 122 -3.01 -1.03 -15.09
N PRO A 123 -3.71 -0.26 -15.94
CA PRO A 123 -3.80 1.18 -15.82
C PRO A 123 -4.78 1.53 -14.70
N PHE A 124 -4.29 1.57 -13.46
CA PHE A 124 -5.09 2.08 -12.35
C PHE A 124 -5.04 3.59 -12.34
N ARG A 125 -6.06 4.22 -12.92
CA ARG A 125 -6.26 5.66 -12.80
C ARG A 125 -6.61 5.97 -11.35
N ILE A 126 -5.78 6.77 -10.69
CA ILE A 126 -6.10 7.35 -9.39
C ILE A 126 -7.37 8.19 -9.62
N ALA A 127 -8.50 7.75 -9.06
CA ALA A 127 -9.69 8.61 -9.05
C ALA A 127 -9.30 9.91 -8.32
N PRO A 128 -9.50 11.09 -8.92
CA PRO A 128 -9.12 12.34 -8.29
C PRO A 128 -9.81 12.42 -6.93
N ARG A 129 -9.01 12.62 -5.87
CA ARG A 129 -9.54 12.78 -4.51
C ARG A 129 -10.55 13.93 -4.55
N PRO A 130 -11.79 13.75 -4.06
CA PRO A 130 -12.70 14.87 -3.94
C PRO A 130 -12.02 15.90 -3.03
N ARG A 131 -11.72 17.08 -3.57
CA ARG A 131 -11.16 18.19 -2.80
C ARG A 131 -12.15 18.47 -1.67
N GLY A 132 -11.73 18.17 -0.45
CA GLY A 132 -12.53 18.41 0.75
C GLY A 132 -13.05 19.84 0.72
N ARG A 133 -14.37 19.99 0.84
CA ARG A 133 -15.04 21.29 0.92
C ARG A 133 -14.34 22.12 2.01
N PRO A 134 -13.96 23.39 1.75
CA PRO A 134 -13.29 24.20 2.75
C PRO A 134 -14.17 24.26 4.00
N ARG A 135 -13.63 23.77 5.12
CA ARG A 135 -14.23 23.87 6.45
C ARG A 135 -14.27 25.37 6.76
N ARG A 136 -15.48 25.97 6.74
CA ARG A 136 -15.67 27.33 7.25
C ARG A 136 -15.14 27.35 8.68
N LEU A 137 -14.09 28.13 8.90
CA LEU A 137 -13.64 28.48 10.25
C LEU A 137 -14.82 29.17 10.95
N PRO A 138 -15.12 28.82 12.22
CA PRO A 138 -16.08 29.60 12.99
C PRO A 138 -15.50 30.99 13.22
N SER A 139 -16.25 32.03 12.84
CA SER A 139 -15.90 33.43 13.06
C SER A 139 -16.00 33.76 14.54
N THR A 140 -14.90 33.62 15.27
CA THR A 140 -14.69 34.32 16.53
C THR A 140 -14.20 35.72 16.19
N HIS A 141 -14.90 36.74 16.73
CA HIS A 141 -14.62 38.18 16.74
C HIS A 141 -15.65 39.04 16.03
N GLN A 142 -16.73 39.35 16.74
CA GLN A 142 -17.16 40.75 16.86
C GLN A 142 -17.83 40.94 18.23
N LEU A 143 -17.02 41.22 19.25
CA LEU A 143 -17.48 41.84 20.49
C LEU A 143 -17.63 43.32 20.18
N ASP A 144 -18.88 43.77 20.15
CA ASP A 144 -19.23 45.18 19.98
C ASP A 144 -18.87 45.93 21.27
N LEU A 145 -17.93 46.86 21.18
CA LEU A 145 -17.32 47.58 22.31
C LEU A 145 -17.55 49.09 22.20
N PHE A 146 -18.76 49.53 21.86
CA PHE A 146 -19.21 50.92 22.01
C PHE A 146 -20.73 50.90 22.16
N GLY A 147 -21.40 51.49 23.14
CA GLY A 147 -21.03 52.31 24.29
C GLY A 147 -22.37 52.80 24.84
N MET A 148 -22.67 52.48 26.10
CA MET A 148 -23.81 53.07 26.81
C MET A 148 -23.54 54.57 26.98
N GLN A 149 -24.45 55.42 26.51
CA GLN A 149 -24.68 56.72 27.12
C GLN A 149 -26.18 56.98 27.19
N THR A 150 -26.64 57.06 28.44
CA THR A 150 -27.97 57.43 28.91
C THR A 150 -28.12 58.94 29.00
N ALA A 151 -29.37 59.38 28.83
CA ALA A 151 -29.99 60.66 29.20
C ALA A 151 -29.77 61.85 28.26
#